data_AF-A0A8S3FX99-F1
#
_entry.id   AF-A0A8S3FX99-F1
#
_cell.length_a   1.000
_cell.length_b   1.000
_cell.length_c   1.000
_cell.angle_alpha   90.00
_cell.angle_beta   90.00
_cell.angle_gamma   90.00
#
_symmetry.space_group_name_H-M   'P 1'
#
loop_
_entity.id
_entity.type
_entity.pdbx_description
1 polymer ?
#
loop_
_entity_poly.entity_id
_entity_poly.type
_entity_poly.pdbx_seq_one_letter_code
_entity_poly.pdbx_strand_id
1 'polypeptide(L)'
;MEVKVIDGFGITIDVALVNGYLSVGDKILIAGQEGPIVTQIRRLLIPESNQELRTTNQYQNEDTIKGARGIKIVARGLEKAMAGLPLFVARQTDEIDFYKNEINIMLKTALNSIQLEDKGVYVQASTLGSLEGLLQLLKASKIP
;
A
#
# COMPACT_ATOMS: atom_id res chain seq x y z
N MET A 1 -2.61 -4.28 0.60
CA MET A 1 -2.68 -2.82 0.35
C MET A 1 -2.90 -2.62 -1.13
N GLU A 2 -3.77 -1.69 -1.55
CA GLU A 2 -4.01 -1.37 -2.96
C GLU A 2 -3.93 0.15 -3.19
N VAL A 3 -3.52 0.57 -4.39
CA VAL A 3 -3.49 1.98 -4.79
C VAL A 3 -4.69 2.26 -5.70
N LYS A 4 -5.50 3.27 -5.39
CA LYS A 4 -6.73 3.61 -6.13
C LYS A 4 -6.91 5.11 -6.30
N VAL A 5 -7.43 5.51 -7.45
CA VAL A 5 -7.87 6.89 -7.71
C VAL A 5 -9.33 7.04 -7.29
N ILE A 6 -9.64 8.09 -6.54
CA ILE A 6 -11.01 8.43 -6.14
C ILE A 6 -11.29 9.91 -6.40
N ASP A 7 -12.45 10.16 -6.99
CA ASP A 7 -12.95 11.51 -7.26
C ASP A 7 -13.02 12.33 -5.97
N GLY A 8 -12.47 13.54 -6.01
CA GLY A 8 -12.39 14.44 -4.86
C GLY A 8 -11.26 14.16 -3.87
N PHE A 9 -10.62 12.98 -3.90
CA PHE A 9 -9.50 12.64 -3.00
C PHE A 9 -8.18 12.38 -3.72
N GLY A 10 -8.20 12.17 -5.04
CA GLY A 10 -7.01 11.84 -5.82
C GLY A 10 -6.55 10.41 -5.57
N ILE A 11 -5.24 10.19 -5.51
CA ILE A 11 -4.68 8.87 -5.25
C ILE A 11 -4.75 8.54 -3.77
N THR A 12 -5.30 7.37 -3.47
CA THR A 12 -5.51 6.82 -2.13
C THR A 12 -4.91 5.44 -2.03
N ILE A 13 -4.63 4.99 -0.82
CA ILE A 13 -4.24 3.60 -0.55
C ILE A 13 -5.25 2.91 0.37
N ASP A 14 -5.63 1.69 0.02
CA ASP A 14 -6.46 0.81 0.85
C ASP A 14 -5.54 -0.03 1.72
N VAL A 15 -5.68 0.07 3.04
CA VAL A 15 -4.85 -0.60 4.03
C VAL A 15 -5.72 -1.41 4.97
N ALA A 16 -5.29 -2.64 5.26
CA ALA A 16 -5.86 -3.43 6.34
C ALA A 16 -5.05 -3.15 7.62
N LEU A 17 -5.61 -2.35 8.53
CA LEU A 17 -5.00 -2.12 9.84
C LEU A 17 -5.33 -3.33 10.71
N VAL A 18 -4.35 -4.20 10.98
CA VAL A 18 -4.56 -5.41 11.78
C VAL A 18 -4.59 -5.07 13.27
N ASN A 19 -3.60 -4.33 13.76
CA ASN A 19 -3.46 -3.94 15.15
C ASN A 19 -2.94 -2.50 15.25
N GLY A 20 -3.16 -1.85 16.39
CA GLY A 20 -2.68 -0.50 16.67
C GLY A 20 -3.67 0.60 16.30
N TYR A 21 -3.15 1.82 16.16
CA TYR A 21 -3.91 3.03 15.91
C TYR A 21 -3.26 3.85 14.80
N LEU A 22 -4.10 4.47 13.97
CA LEU A 22 -3.71 5.45 12.96
C LEU A 22 -4.53 6.72 13.18
N SER A 23 -3.85 7.86 13.16
CA SER A 23 -4.47 9.17 13.33
C SER A 23 -4.17 10.07 12.14
N VAL A 24 -5.09 10.99 11.84
CA VAL A 24 -4.83 12.07 10.90
C VAL A 24 -3.63 12.87 11.39
N GLY A 25 -2.71 13.19 10.47
CA GLY A 25 -1.46 13.85 10.79
C GLY A 25 -0.28 12.92 11.09
N ASP A 26 -0.50 11.61 11.23
CA ASP A 26 0.59 10.65 11.38
C ASP A 26 1.51 10.67 10.14
N LYS A 27 2.83 10.61 10.39
CA LYS A 27 3.82 10.40 9.33
C LYS A 27 3.89 8.91 9.04
N ILE A 28 3.63 8.55 7.79
CA ILE A 28 3.68 7.18 7.32
C ILE A 28 4.82 6.98 6.33
N LEU A 29 5.36 5.77 6.35
CA LEU A 29 6.35 5.31 5.39
C LEU A 29 5.84 4.07 4.68
N ILE A 30 5.95 4.10 3.36
CA ILE A 30 5.54 3.00 2.49
C ILE A 30 6.60 2.75 1.42
N ALA A 31 6.63 1.54 0.88
CA ALA A 31 7.45 1.26 -0.29
C ALA A 31 6.91 1.99 -1.52
N GLY A 32 7.79 2.58 -2.31
CA GLY A 32 7.51 3.13 -3.63
C GLY A 32 8.41 2.53 -4.70
N GLN A 33 8.04 2.68 -5.97
CA GLN A 33 8.80 2.14 -7.10
C GLN A 33 10.23 2.70 -7.19
N GLU A 34 10.44 3.95 -6.75
CA GLU A 34 11.74 4.64 -6.79
C GLU A 34 12.43 4.67 -5.41
N GLY A 35 11.87 3.98 -4.42
CA GLY A 35 12.34 3.96 -3.03
C GLY A 35 11.24 4.29 -2.02
N PRO A 36 11.61 4.41 -0.73
CA PRO A 36 10.65 4.64 0.34
C PRO A 36 9.98 6.02 0.21
N ILE A 37 8.66 6.05 0.31
CA ILE A 37 7.86 7.28 0.31
C ILE A 37 7.56 7.63 1.76
N VAL A 38 7.94 8.85 2.16
CA VAL A 38 7.56 9.43 3.46
C VAL A 38 6.49 10.48 3.21
N THR A 39 5.32 10.30 3.84
CA THR A 39 4.21 11.24 3.67
C THR A 39 3.40 11.36 4.96
N GLN A 40 2.46 12.30 4.98
CA GLN A 40 1.62 12.57 6.14
C GLN A 40 0.15 12.30 5.79
N ILE A 41 -0.55 11.60 6.68
CA ILE A 41 -1.96 11.30 6.53
C ILE A 41 -2.78 12.59 6.58
N ARG A 42 -3.60 12.81 5.55
CA ARG A 42 -4.51 13.96 5.47
C ARG A 42 -5.91 13.63 5.91
N ARG A 43 -6.39 12.43 5.54
CA ARG A 43 -7.72 11.92 5.87
C ARG A 43 -7.65 10.41 6.01
N LEU A 44 -8.42 9.89 6.94
CA LEU A 44 -8.72 8.47 7.04
C LEU A 44 -10.19 8.28 6.64
N LEU A 45 -10.43 7.41 5.68
CA LEU A 45 -11.73 7.15 5.10
C LEU A 45 -12.17 5.73 5.41
N ILE A 46 -13.43 5.58 5.79
CA ILE A 46 -14.06 4.29 6.05
C ILE A 46 -15.29 4.14 5.15
N PRO A 47 -15.47 3.01 4.47
CA PRO A 47 -16.69 2.76 3.71
C PRO A 47 -17.89 2.73 4.65
N GLU A 48 -18.96 3.44 4.29
CA GLU A 48 -20.22 3.35 5.05
C GLU A 48 -20.84 1.97 4.91
N SER A 49 -21.32 1.42 6.03
CA SER A 49 -21.82 0.05 6.12
C SER A 49 -23.20 -0.17 5.47
N ASN A 50 -23.96 0.89 5.18
CA ASN A 50 -25.30 0.81 4.58
C ASN A 50 -25.53 1.98 3.61
N GLN A 51 -25.31 1.75 2.32
CA GLN A 51 -25.73 2.71 1.29
C GLN A 51 -26.78 2.09 0.36
N GLU A 52 -27.93 2.76 0.29
CA GLU A 52 -28.78 2.68 -0.89
C GLU A 52 -27.99 3.24 -2.09
N LEU A 53 -28.18 2.63 -3.27
CA LEU A 53 -27.50 2.95 -4.55
C LEU A 53 -27.57 4.44 -5.00
N ARG A 54 -28.22 5.32 -4.24
CA ARG A 54 -28.51 6.72 -4.55
C ARG A 54 -27.72 7.74 -3.72
N THR A 55 -26.94 7.32 -2.73
CA THR A 55 -26.22 8.25 -1.84
C THR A 55 -24.84 8.65 -2.40
N THR A 56 -24.59 9.95 -2.48
CA THR A 56 -23.37 10.54 -3.07
C THR A 56 -22.11 10.37 -2.19
N ASN A 57 -22.25 10.22 -0.87
CA ASN A 57 -21.13 10.23 0.07
C ASN A 57 -20.68 8.82 0.46
N GLN A 58 -19.87 8.16 -0.36
CA GLN A 58 -19.44 6.76 -0.16
C GLN A 58 -18.51 6.51 1.05
N TYR A 59 -17.99 7.56 1.69
CA TYR A 59 -16.96 7.46 2.72
C TYR A 59 -17.19 8.41 3.91
N GLN A 60 -17.00 7.89 5.12
CA GLN A 60 -16.92 8.68 6.36
C GLN A 60 -15.46 9.03 6.67
N ASN A 61 -15.24 10.27 7.13
CA ASN A 61 -13.92 10.70 7.62
C ASN A 61 -13.82 10.40 9.11
N GLU A 62 -12.67 9.88 9.54
CA GLU A 62 -12.35 9.62 10.94
C GLU A 62 -11.02 10.29 11.31
N ASP A 63 -10.93 10.82 12.53
CA ASP A 63 -9.69 11.44 13.03
C ASP A 63 -8.70 10.40 13.52
N THR A 64 -9.20 9.29 14.10
CA THR A 64 -8.36 8.19 14.62
C THR A 64 -9.08 6.87 14.45
N ILE A 65 -8.37 5.86 13.97
CA ILE A 65 -8.90 4.51 13.76
C ILE A 65 -8.08 3.52 14.56
N LYS A 66 -8.78 2.66 15.32
CA LYS A 66 -8.22 1.48 15.97
C LYS A 66 -8.43 0.24 15.09
N GLY A 67 -7.40 -0.61 14.99
CA GLY A 67 -7.50 -1.92 14.35
C GLY A 67 -8.41 -2.90 15.12
N ALA A 68 -8.96 -3.95 14.50
CA ALA A 68 -8.72 -4.39 13.13
C ALA A 68 -9.78 -3.83 12.16
N ARG A 69 -9.37 -3.04 11.15
CA ARG A 69 -10.29 -2.43 10.18
C ARG A 69 -9.63 -2.18 8.82
N GLY A 70 -10.41 -2.36 7.75
CA GLY A 70 -10.06 -1.87 6.42
C GLY A 70 -10.27 -0.36 6.36
N ILE A 71 -9.21 0.37 6.03
CA ILE A 71 -9.20 1.82 5.99
C ILE A 71 -8.64 2.29 4.66
N LYS A 72 -9.08 3.46 4.23
CA LYS A 72 -8.52 4.14 3.07
C LYS A 72 -7.79 5.39 3.52
N ILE A 73 -6.53 5.52 3.13
CA ILE A 73 -5.66 6.62 3.52
C ILE A 73 -5.53 7.59 2.34
N VAL A 74 -5.75 8.87 2.63
CA VAL A 74 -5.47 9.97 1.69
C VAL A 74 -4.20 10.67 2.15
N ALA A 75 -3.19 10.68 1.30
CA ALA A 75 -1.92 11.39 1.52
C ALA A 75 -1.35 11.90 0.19
N ARG A 76 -0.33 12.77 0.24
CA ARG A 76 0.38 13.22 -0.97
C ARG A 76 1.43 12.20 -1.39
N GLY A 77 1.76 12.14 -2.67
CA GLY A 77 2.91 11.37 -3.14
C GLY A 77 2.67 9.86 -3.22
N LEU A 78 1.40 9.42 -3.31
CA LEU A 78 1.03 8.00 -3.32
C LEU A 78 1.01 7.38 -4.74
N GLU A 79 1.32 8.16 -5.78
CA GLU A 79 1.27 7.78 -7.20
C GLU A 79 2.11 6.54 -7.50
N LYS A 80 3.30 6.48 -6.88
CA LYS A 80 4.29 5.42 -7.10
C LYS A 80 4.36 4.44 -5.93
N ALA A 81 3.34 4.41 -5.06
CA ALA A 81 3.29 3.48 -3.94
C ALA A 81 3.21 2.04 -4.45
N MET A 82 3.98 1.13 -3.83
CA MET A 82 3.95 -0.29 -4.15
C MET A 82 3.02 -1.05 -3.22
N ALA A 83 2.00 -1.65 -3.82
CA ALA A 83 1.07 -2.55 -3.15
C ALA A 83 1.74 -3.89 -2.79
N GLY A 84 1.47 -4.38 -1.58
CA GLY A 84 1.93 -5.70 -1.10
C GLY A 84 2.93 -5.64 0.06
N LEU A 85 3.52 -4.47 0.32
CA LEU A 85 4.44 -4.25 1.44
C LEU A 85 3.76 -3.54 2.61
N PRO A 86 4.28 -3.70 3.85
CA PRO A 86 3.72 -3.08 5.03
C PRO A 86 3.88 -1.55 5.01
N LEU A 87 3.01 -0.88 5.77
CA LEU A 87 3.07 0.54 6.07
C LEU A 87 3.60 0.72 7.50
N PHE A 88 4.52 1.67 7.68
CA PHE A 88 5.01 2.06 9.00
C PHE A 88 4.52 3.44 9.39
N VAL A 89 4.42 3.67 10.70
CA VAL A 89 4.10 4.97 11.27
C VAL A 89 5.31 5.45 12.06
N ALA A 90 5.88 6.59 11.68
CA ALA A 90 6.94 7.23 12.45
C ALA A 90 6.33 8.24 13.42
N ARG A 91 6.56 8.01 14.71
CA ARG A 91 6.17 8.90 15.81
C ARG A 91 7.27 9.91 16.12
N GLN A 92 8.52 9.51 15.90
CA GLN A 92 9.70 10.36 16.09
C GLN A 92 10.44 10.59 14.76
N THR A 93 11.34 11.56 14.75
CA THR A 93 12.02 11.97 13.49
C THR A 93 13.14 11.00 13.11
N ASP A 94 13.84 10.43 14.10
CA ASP A 94 14.87 9.41 13.95
C ASP A 94 14.31 8.08 13.43
N GLU A 95 13.08 7.73 13.79
CA GLU A 95 12.37 6.55 13.28
C GLU A 95 12.18 6.58 11.75
N ILE A 96 12.16 7.77 11.14
CA ILE A 96 11.98 7.91 9.68
C ILE A 96 13.13 7.23 8.94
N ASP A 97 14.38 7.50 9.33
CA ASP A 97 15.54 6.96 8.62
C ASP A 97 15.73 5.47 8.91
N PHE A 98 15.35 5.03 10.11
CA PHE A 98 15.25 3.60 10.43
C PHE A 98 14.27 2.89 9.49
N TYR A 99 13.02 3.36 9.39
CA TYR A 99 12.00 2.72 8.56
C TYR A 99 12.29 2.82 7.06
N LYS A 100 12.97 3.87 6.57
CA LYS A 100 13.45 3.92 5.18
C LYS A 100 14.39 2.75 4.87
N ASN A 101 15.32 2.46 5.76
CA ASN A 101 16.26 1.35 5.59
C ASN A 101 15.53 0.01 5.61
N GLU A 102 14.61 -0.20 6.55
CA GLU A 102 13.77 -1.40 6.63
C GLU A 102 12.94 -1.62 5.35
N ILE A 103 12.29 -0.57 4.84
CA ILE A 103 11.53 -0.63 3.59
C ILE A 103 12.43 -1.01 2.41
N ASN A 104 13.63 -0.44 2.32
CA ASN A 104 14.57 -0.77 1.26
C ASN A 104 15.03 -2.23 1.32
N ILE A 105 15.29 -2.76 2.52
CA ILE A 105 15.67 -4.16 2.73
C ILE A 105 14.53 -5.08 2.31
N MET A 106 13.29 -4.79 2.72
CA MET A 106 12.13 -5.59 2.35
C MET A 106 11.85 -5.55 0.85
N LEU A 107 11.95 -4.39 0.22
CA LEU A 107 11.75 -4.24 -1.22
C LEU A 107 12.78 -5.07 -1.99
N LYS A 108 14.07 -4.97 -1.63
CA LYS A 108 15.12 -5.78 -2.24
C LYS A 108 14.89 -7.28 -2.03
N THR A 109 14.51 -7.68 -0.81
CA THR A 109 14.23 -9.08 -0.49
C THR A 109 13.08 -9.63 -1.32
N ALA A 110 11.99 -8.86 -1.44
CA ALA A 110 10.83 -9.21 -2.25
C ALA A 110 11.21 -9.38 -3.73
N LEU A 111 11.94 -8.43 -4.32
CA LEU A 111 12.33 -8.50 -5.72
C LEU A 111 13.38 -9.61 -5.99
N ASN A 112 14.34 -9.80 -5.09
CA ASN A 112 15.37 -10.85 -5.23
C ASN A 112 14.80 -12.26 -5.09
N SER A 113 13.61 -12.42 -4.51
CA SER A 113 12.94 -13.72 -4.46
C SER A 113 12.46 -14.19 -5.84
N ILE A 114 12.38 -13.27 -6.82
CA ILE A 114 11.99 -13.55 -8.19
C ILE A 114 13.18 -14.08 -8.97
N GLN A 115 13.13 -15.37 -9.32
CA GLN A 115 14.13 -16.00 -10.19
C GLN A 115 13.87 -15.59 -11.64
N LEU A 116 14.87 -14.98 -12.28
CA LEU A 116 14.83 -14.60 -13.68
C LEU A 116 15.63 -15.61 -14.52
N GLU A 117 15.17 -15.86 -15.74
CA GLU A 117 15.90 -16.62 -16.76
C GLU A 117 16.25 -15.73 -17.96
N ASP A 118 17.30 -16.13 -18.70
CA ASP A 118 17.79 -15.37 -19.85
C ASP A 118 16.78 -15.31 -21.02
N LYS A 119 15.88 -16.30 -21.11
CA LYS A 119 14.83 -16.38 -22.12
C LYS A 119 13.52 -16.76 -21.47
N GLY A 120 12.53 -15.88 -21.55
CA GLY A 120 11.22 -16.10 -20.96
C GLY A 120 10.18 -15.09 -21.42
N VAL A 121 9.08 -15.01 -20.68
CA VAL A 121 8.00 -14.05 -20.93
C VAL A 121 8.19 -12.75 -20.14
N TYR A 122 7.68 -11.63 -20.69
CA TYR A 122 7.62 -10.37 -19.97
C TYR A 122 6.35 -10.32 -19.12
N VAL A 123 6.51 -10.11 -17.81
CA VAL A 123 5.39 -10.06 -16.86
C VAL A 123 5.28 -8.66 -16.27
N GLN A 124 4.09 -8.07 -16.40
CA GLN A 124 3.72 -6.82 -15.75
C GLN A 124 2.50 -7.05 -14.87
N ALA A 125 2.58 -6.60 -13.63
CA ALA A 125 1.51 -6.72 -12.65
C ALA A 125 1.30 -5.40 -11.91
N SER A 126 0.09 -5.21 -11.39
CA SER A 126 -0.31 -4.02 -10.64
C SER A 126 0.15 -4.02 -9.17
N THR A 127 0.44 -5.19 -8.60
CA THR A 127 0.82 -5.36 -7.19
C THR A 127 1.88 -6.45 -7.05
N LEU A 128 2.65 -6.43 -5.96
CA LEU A 128 3.62 -7.49 -5.68
C LEU A 128 2.93 -8.86 -5.51
N GLY A 129 1.78 -8.92 -4.85
CA GLY A 129 1.04 -10.17 -4.65
C GLY A 129 0.50 -10.76 -5.95
N SER A 130 0.01 -9.93 -6.88
CA SER A 130 -0.42 -10.41 -8.21
C SER A 130 0.76 -10.84 -9.09
N LEU A 131 1.92 -10.19 -8.94
CA LEU A 131 3.17 -10.62 -9.57
C LEU A 131 3.60 -12.00 -9.06
N GLU A 132 3.65 -12.19 -7.75
CA GLU A 132 4.02 -13.46 -7.10
C GLU A 132 3.09 -14.60 -7.54
N GLY A 133 1.77 -14.38 -7.51
CA GLY A 133 0.80 -15.39 -7.93
C GLY A 133 0.93 -15.76 -9.41
N LEU A 134 1.16 -14.78 -10.28
CA LEU A 134 1.35 -15.02 -11.71
C LEU A 134 2.66 -15.78 -11.99
N LEU A 135 3.75 -15.40 -11.33
CA LEU A 135 5.04 -16.10 -11.45
C LEU A 135 4.94 -17.55 -10.96
N GLN A 136 4.19 -17.80 -9.88
CA GLN A 136 3.94 -19.15 -9.39
C GLN A 136 3.17 -19.99 -10.42
N LEU A 137 2.17 -19.41 -11.10
CA LEU A 137 1.41 -20.06 -12.15
C LEU A 137 2.26 -20.40 -13.38
N LEU A 138 3.11 -19.46 -13.83
CA LEU A 138 4.01 -19.66 -14.96
C LEU A 138 5.02 -20.78 -14.67
N LYS A 139 5.61 -20.77 -13.47
CA LYS A 139 6.51 -21.82 -12.99
C LYS A 139 5.83 -23.20 -12.97
N ALA A 140 4.59 -23.28 -12.47
CA ALA A 140 3.81 -24.52 -12.48
C ALA A 140 3.50 -25.01 -13.91
N SER A 141 3.32 -24.08 -14.84
CA SER A 141 3.05 -24.35 -16.26
C SER A 141 4.31 -24.61 -17.09
N LYS A 142 5.50 -24.59 -16.45
CA LYS A 142 6.81 -24.70 -17.11
C LYS A 142 7.03 -23.65 -18.20
N ILE A 143 6.45 -22.46 -18.02
CA ILE A 143 6.70 -21.31 -18.87
C ILE A 143 7.86 -20.54 -18.24
N PRO A 144 8.99 -20.38 -18.95
CA PRO A 144 10.14 -19.62 -18.47
C PRO A 144 9.86 -18.11 -18.47
#